data_AF-A0A7C3DUV9-F1
#
_entry.id   AF-A0A7C3DUV9-F1
#
_cell.length_a   1.000
_cell.length_b   1.000
_cell.length_c   1.000
_cell.angle_alpha   90.00
_cell.angle_beta   90.00
_cell.angle_gamma   90.00
#
_symmetry.space_group_name_H-M   'P 1'
#
loop_
_entity.id
_entity.type
_entity.pdbx_description
1 polymer ?
#
loop_
_entity_poly.entity_id
_entity_poly.type
_entity_poly.pdbx_seq_one_letter_code
_entity_poly.pdbx_strand_id
1 'polypeptide(L)'
;MRQWLYLLVLLAPACTSPPPSLSLSPSRAALGEEVEAQLRGMSAEGARVFVGETEAAVTLREAATLRFQVPANLPGGPQEVRVVRGAQEARATLGVLGQVAPDRVLLRLPLGQTPRLPTGFTLLQRDDLQDCGFALAELGYSGDTLGKALEELEAQDPSYKADPESLWSLSSWGGEAVGAPLAHSRGVQGRGVRVAVLDTGVDGAIPQLPGYDFVEGDTTPQDAFPGGHGTGAAGLVREIAPGAEIIPVRVCDQNGICRASRVVRGVCWVVQNRQGPTVLNLSLGGDTPVEALKLALQAALGQGIPVAAAAGNQGNQGSPAHYPAAFDLPGLVAVGALEQNPSQGGLKPAPYSTRGAYVDLAAPGTALECVTPGGGLGSCTGTSFATSIVAGAMALWLSTDPNLSPAQLQQSLEQHARPLPYPPQEVGKGMVDLSQKP
;
A
#
# COMPACT_ATOMS: atom_id res chain seq x y z
N MET A 1 2.55 87.79 35.90
CA MET A 1 2.13 87.09 34.66
C MET A 1 3.19 86.06 34.28
N ARG A 2 2.90 84.77 34.47
CA ARG A 2 3.42 83.64 33.68
C ARG A 2 2.76 82.35 34.21
N GLN A 3 1.69 81.94 33.54
CA GLN A 3 0.99 80.68 33.81
C GLN A 3 1.80 79.53 33.21
N TRP A 4 2.05 78.50 34.01
CA TRP A 4 2.56 77.20 33.57
C TRP A 4 1.36 76.27 33.43
N LEU A 5 1.03 75.87 32.19
CA LEU A 5 0.06 74.80 31.93
C LEU A 5 0.74 73.45 32.13
N TYR A 6 0.25 72.65 33.08
CA TYR A 6 0.55 71.23 33.17
C TYR A 6 -0.39 70.46 32.23
N LEU A 7 0.16 69.83 31.20
CA LEU A 7 -0.57 68.93 30.31
C LEU A 7 -0.56 67.52 30.94
N LEU A 8 -1.70 67.08 31.47
CA LEU A 8 -1.89 65.72 31.95
C LEU A 8 -2.17 64.81 30.74
N VAL A 9 -1.21 63.96 30.35
CA VAL A 9 -1.40 62.94 29.31
C VAL A 9 -2.08 61.73 29.95
N LEU A 10 -3.37 61.55 29.66
CA LEU A 10 -4.12 60.34 29.96
C LEU A 10 -3.70 59.24 28.96
N LEU A 11 -2.85 58.32 29.39
CA LEU A 11 -2.59 57.05 28.69
C LEU A 11 -3.78 56.11 28.93
N ALA A 12 -4.71 56.06 27.98
CA ALA A 12 -5.68 54.98 27.93
C ALA A 12 -4.99 53.69 27.45
N PRO A 13 -5.16 52.53 28.12
CA PRO A 13 -4.66 51.27 27.59
C PRO A 13 -5.41 50.95 26.29
N ALA A 14 -4.68 50.88 25.18
CA ALA A 14 -5.22 50.36 23.94
C ALA A 14 -5.52 48.86 24.16
N CYS A 15 -6.80 48.50 24.29
CA CYS A 15 -7.24 47.11 24.25
C CYS A 15 -7.00 46.56 22.84
N THR A 16 -5.82 46.01 22.60
CA THR A 16 -5.57 45.20 21.41
C THR A 16 -6.29 43.87 21.60
N SER A 17 -7.24 43.56 20.71
CA SER A 17 -7.89 42.23 20.71
C SER A 17 -6.83 41.13 20.68
N PRO A 18 -7.02 40.04 21.45
CA PRO A 18 -6.06 38.93 21.43
C PRO A 18 -5.91 38.37 20.01
N PRO A 19 -4.72 37.87 19.65
CA PRO A 19 -4.50 37.28 18.34
C PRO A 19 -5.48 36.11 18.13
N PRO A 20 -5.89 35.85 16.87
CA PRO A 20 -6.74 34.71 16.57
C PRO A 20 -6.15 33.39 17.07
N SER A 21 -6.99 32.54 17.65
CA SER A 21 -6.58 31.21 18.12
C SER A 21 -7.49 30.13 17.56
N LEU A 22 -6.99 28.90 17.54
CA LEU A 22 -7.65 27.73 16.99
C LEU A 22 -7.54 26.55 17.97
N SER A 23 -8.63 25.80 18.14
CA SER A 23 -8.62 24.47 18.75
C SER A 23 -9.17 23.44 17.76
N LEU A 24 -8.66 22.20 17.83
CA LEU A 24 -9.02 21.11 16.94
C LEU A 24 -9.74 20.01 17.70
N SER A 25 -10.78 19.43 17.12
CA SER A 25 -11.37 18.16 17.56
C SER A 25 -11.76 17.31 16.35
N PRO A 26 -11.16 16.12 16.17
CA PRO A 26 -10.14 15.57 17.05
C PRO A 26 -8.76 16.24 16.89
N SER A 27 -7.99 16.25 17.98
CA SER A 27 -6.60 16.72 18.06
C SER A 27 -5.60 15.74 17.43
N ARG A 28 -6.05 14.52 17.14
CA ARG A 28 -5.35 13.49 16.35
C ARG A 28 -6.31 12.89 15.33
N ALA A 29 -5.88 12.67 14.10
CA ALA A 29 -6.76 12.20 13.03
C ALA A 29 -6.00 11.41 11.97
N ALA A 30 -6.63 10.36 11.43
CA ALA A 30 -6.10 9.63 10.28
C ALA A 30 -6.28 10.42 8.98
N LEU A 31 -5.52 10.04 7.95
CA LEU A 31 -5.65 10.61 6.61
C LEU A 31 -7.10 10.47 6.10
N GLY A 32 -7.66 11.57 5.58
CA GLY A 32 -9.04 11.62 5.10
C GLY A 32 -10.12 11.79 6.18
N GLU A 33 -9.78 11.68 7.47
CA GLU A 33 -10.74 11.97 8.54
C GLU A 33 -11.09 13.45 8.59
N GLU A 34 -12.30 13.76 9.02
CA GLU A 34 -12.76 15.13 9.20
C GLU A 34 -12.36 15.65 10.59
N VAL A 35 -11.76 16.85 10.62
CA VAL A 35 -11.38 17.57 11.83
C VAL A 35 -12.16 18.87 11.91
N GLU A 36 -12.77 19.12 13.07
CA GLU A 36 -13.40 20.39 13.40
C GLU A 36 -12.39 21.37 13.98
N ALA A 37 -12.39 22.58 13.46
CA ALA A 37 -11.55 23.70 13.85
C ALA A 37 -12.43 24.81 14.43
N GLN A 38 -12.31 25.06 15.74
CA GLN A 38 -12.99 26.15 16.43
C GLN A 38 -12.07 27.37 16.55
N LEU A 39 -12.44 28.45 15.87
CA LEU A 39 -11.73 29.72 15.87
C LEU A 39 -12.20 30.64 16.99
N ARG A 40 -11.27 31.46 17.51
CA ARG A 40 -11.57 32.61 18.36
C ARG A 40 -10.87 33.84 17.80
N GLY A 41 -11.57 34.98 17.73
CA GLY A 41 -11.02 36.22 17.18
C GLY A 41 -10.91 36.28 15.64
N MET A 42 -11.50 35.31 14.94
CA MET A 42 -11.53 35.20 13.47
C MET A 42 -12.83 34.51 13.01
N SER A 43 -13.32 34.88 11.82
CA SER A 43 -14.43 34.19 11.13
C SER A 43 -13.92 33.06 10.23
N ALA A 44 -14.67 31.97 10.17
CA ALA A 44 -14.48 30.84 9.26
C ALA A 44 -14.79 31.19 7.79
N GLU A 45 -15.58 32.24 7.55
CA GLU A 45 -16.05 32.59 6.22
C GLU A 45 -14.91 33.13 5.35
N GLY A 46 -14.67 32.48 4.20
CA GLY A 46 -13.55 32.80 3.31
C GLY A 46 -12.18 32.40 3.87
N ALA A 47 -12.12 31.67 4.99
CA ALA A 47 -10.88 31.13 5.51
C ALA A 47 -10.42 29.90 4.70
N ARG A 48 -9.09 29.81 4.54
CA ARG A 48 -8.38 28.66 3.96
C ARG A 48 -7.68 27.90 5.09
N VAL A 49 -7.64 26.58 4.98
CA VAL A 49 -7.01 25.71 5.99
C VAL A 49 -5.82 25.03 5.34
N PHE A 50 -4.68 25.05 6.02
CA PHE A 50 -3.47 24.34 5.63
C PHE A 50 -3.08 23.40 6.75
N VAL A 51 -2.66 22.19 6.40
CA VAL A 51 -2.06 21.22 7.32
C VAL A 51 -0.65 20.96 6.78
N GLY A 52 0.36 21.38 7.55
CA GLY A 52 1.71 21.56 7.03
C GLY A 52 1.74 22.56 5.88
N GLU A 53 2.30 22.14 4.75
CA GLU A 53 2.33 22.91 3.50
C GLU A 53 1.16 22.60 2.56
N THR A 54 0.28 21.67 2.91
CA THR A 54 -0.83 21.23 2.07
C THR A 54 -2.12 21.96 2.42
N GLU A 55 -2.80 22.52 1.43
CA GLU A 55 -4.15 23.07 1.62
C GLU A 55 -5.16 21.94 1.80
N ALA A 56 -5.95 22.01 2.88
CA ALA A 56 -6.96 21.03 3.23
C ALA A 56 -8.34 21.40 2.67
N ALA A 57 -9.09 20.38 2.23
CA ALA A 57 -10.45 20.56 1.75
C ALA A 57 -11.38 20.89 2.91
N VAL A 58 -12.01 22.07 2.88
CA VAL A 58 -12.96 22.51 3.90
C VAL A 58 -14.37 22.04 3.51
N THR A 59 -14.96 21.21 4.35
CA THR A 59 -16.29 20.59 4.16
C THR A 59 -17.42 21.43 4.76
N LEU A 60 -17.13 22.22 5.81
CA LEU A 60 -18.11 23.07 6.49
C LEU A 60 -17.49 24.40 6.94
N ARG A 61 -18.28 25.47 6.86
CA ARG A 61 -17.94 26.82 7.36
C ARG A 61 -19.16 27.44 8.04
N GLU A 62 -19.08 27.68 9.34
CA GLU A 62 -20.17 28.26 10.11
C GLU A 62 -19.63 29.22 11.17
N ALA A 63 -19.82 30.53 10.98
CA ALA A 63 -19.40 31.58 11.90
C ALA A 63 -17.91 31.50 12.33
N ALA A 64 -17.62 30.81 13.43
CA ALA A 64 -16.28 30.61 14.00
C ALA A 64 -15.82 29.14 13.93
N THR A 65 -16.55 28.28 13.22
CA THR A 65 -16.32 26.84 13.12
C THR A 65 -16.04 26.45 11.68
N LEU A 66 -15.04 25.59 11.49
CA LEU A 66 -14.62 25.02 10.23
C LEU A 66 -14.58 23.51 10.37
N ARG A 67 -14.90 22.76 9.32
CA ARG A 67 -14.50 21.36 9.23
C ARG A 67 -13.67 21.16 7.98
N PHE A 68 -12.60 20.39 8.10
CA PHE A 68 -11.72 20.08 7.00
C PHE A 68 -11.31 18.61 7.03
N GLN A 69 -11.05 18.05 5.85
CA GLN A 69 -10.50 16.70 5.75
C GLN A 69 -8.99 16.75 5.87
N VAL A 70 -8.41 15.85 6.67
CA VAL A 70 -6.96 15.67 6.75
C VAL A 70 -6.44 15.27 5.36
N PRO A 71 -5.51 16.04 4.77
CA PRO A 71 -4.96 15.71 3.45
C PRO A 71 -4.36 14.32 3.41
N ALA A 72 -4.54 13.60 2.30
CA ALA A 72 -4.14 12.20 2.15
C ALA A 72 -2.61 11.93 2.12
N ASN A 73 -1.76 12.97 2.15
CA ASN A 73 -0.30 12.88 1.89
C ASN A 73 0.54 13.58 2.94
N LEU A 74 0.14 13.45 4.19
CA LEU A 74 0.91 14.03 5.28
C LEU A 74 1.75 12.93 5.93
N PRO A 75 3.01 13.22 6.27
CA PRO A 75 3.76 12.31 7.11
C PRO A 75 3.06 12.20 8.47
N GLY A 76 3.04 11.00 9.02
CA GLY A 76 2.55 10.77 10.38
C GLY A 76 3.34 11.61 11.39
N GLY A 77 2.67 12.03 12.46
CA GLY A 77 3.23 12.88 13.50
C GLY A 77 2.62 14.28 13.54
N PRO A 78 3.22 15.20 14.31
CA PRO A 78 2.67 16.53 14.53
C PRO A 78 2.77 17.39 13.26
N GLN A 79 1.62 17.90 12.81
CA GLN A 79 1.50 18.84 11.69
C GLN A 79 0.97 20.19 12.17
N GLU A 80 1.55 21.29 11.71
CA GLU A 80 1.01 22.63 11.96
C GLU A 80 -0.28 22.82 11.15
N VAL A 81 -1.37 23.18 11.81
CA VAL A 81 -2.61 23.60 11.14
C VAL A 81 -2.68 25.11 11.15
N ARG A 82 -2.77 25.71 9.96
CA ARG A 82 -2.91 27.16 9.77
C ARG A 82 -4.28 27.46 9.17
N VAL A 83 -5.05 28.31 9.82
CA VAL A 83 -6.28 28.88 9.26
C VAL A 83 -6.02 30.33 8.90
N VAL A 84 -6.11 30.65 7.61
CA VAL A 84 -5.70 31.94 7.05
C VAL A 84 -6.92 32.64 6.44
N ARG A 85 -7.12 33.91 6.82
CA ARG A 85 -8.14 34.80 6.25
C ARG A 85 -7.59 36.21 6.09
N GLY A 86 -7.24 36.60 4.87
CA GLY A 86 -6.59 37.89 4.62
C GLY A 86 -5.27 37.99 5.39
N ALA A 87 -5.15 38.99 6.28
CA ALA A 87 -3.99 39.17 7.16
C ALA A 87 -4.11 38.47 8.52
N GLN A 88 -5.25 37.84 8.81
CA GLN A 88 -5.46 37.11 10.06
C GLN A 88 -5.04 35.65 9.88
N GLU A 89 -4.38 35.09 10.90
CA GLU A 89 -3.94 33.70 10.94
C GLU A 89 -4.17 33.14 12.34
N ALA A 90 -4.70 31.90 12.43
CA ALA A 90 -4.77 31.12 13.66
C ALA A 90 -4.04 29.79 13.45
N ARG A 91 -3.35 29.30 14.49
CA ARG A 91 -2.51 28.10 14.43
C ARG A 91 -2.87 27.08 15.51
N ALA A 92 -2.70 25.80 15.19
CA ALA A 92 -2.76 24.69 16.13
C ALA A 92 -1.83 23.56 15.64
N THR A 93 -1.70 22.50 16.44
CA THR A 93 -1.01 21.27 16.03
C THR A 93 -2.01 20.14 15.95
N LEU A 94 -2.02 19.43 14.82
CA LEU A 94 -2.76 18.20 14.62
C LEU A 94 -1.80 17.02 14.66
N GLY A 95 -2.06 15.99 15.44
CA GLY A 95 -1.36 14.72 15.31
C GLY A 95 -1.92 13.93 14.14
N VAL A 96 -1.23 13.90 13.00
CA VAL A 96 -1.63 13.05 11.87
C VAL A 96 -1.24 11.61 12.18
N LEU A 97 -2.21 10.71 12.16
CA LEU A 97 -1.95 9.29 12.37
C LEU A 97 -1.28 8.71 11.11
N GLY A 98 -0.18 7.98 11.32
CA GLY A 98 0.54 7.27 10.25
C GLY A 98 -0.17 5.97 9.86
N GLN A 99 0.61 4.92 9.56
CA GLN A 99 0.06 3.57 9.38
C GLN A 99 -0.39 3.00 10.73
N VAL A 100 -1.69 2.80 10.87
CA VAL A 100 -2.33 2.33 12.09
C VAL A 100 -3.46 1.36 11.73
N ALA A 101 -3.81 0.45 12.63
CA ALA A 101 -5.02 -0.36 12.47
C ALA A 101 -6.25 0.52 12.76
N PRO A 102 -7.17 0.72 11.80
CA PRO A 102 -8.26 1.70 11.93
C PRO A 102 -9.33 1.29 12.96
N ASP A 103 -9.38 0.01 13.32
CA ASP A 103 -10.34 -0.61 14.24
C ASP A 103 -9.70 -1.01 15.58
N ARG A 104 -8.48 -0.54 15.88
CA ARG A 104 -7.73 -0.89 17.08
C ARG A 104 -7.25 0.34 17.85
N VAL A 105 -7.40 0.28 19.16
CA VAL A 105 -6.90 1.30 20.09
C VAL A 105 -6.12 0.64 21.21
N LEU A 106 -4.96 1.20 21.52
CA LEU A 106 -4.18 0.92 22.70
C LEU A 106 -4.59 1.89 23.81
N LEU A 107 -5.12 1.38 24.91
CA LEU A 107 -5.50 2.18 26.06
C LEU A 107 -4.57 1.91 27.23
N ARG A 108 -3.79 2.90 27.62
CA ARG A 108 -3.00 2.90 28.84
C ARG A 108 -3.84 3.41 30.01
N LEU A 109 -3.86 2.64 31.10
CA LEU A 109 -4.63 2.95 32.31
C LEU A 109 -3.88 2.50 33.58
N PRO A 110 -4.26 2.95 34.79
CA PRO A 110 -3.60 2.54 36.03
C PRO A 110 -3.67 1.03 36.30
N LEU A 111 -2.65 0.49 36.97
CA LEU A 111 -2.60 -0.93 37.36
C LEU A 111 -3.86 -1.34 38.14
N GLY A 112 -4.35 -2.55 37.84
CA GLY A 112 -5.54 -3.12 38.47
C GLY A 112 -6.89 -2.48 38.06
N GLN A 113 -6.89 -1.43 37.22
CA GLN A 113 -8.14 -0.88 36.70
C GLN A 113 -8.63 -1.64 35.46
N THR A 114 -9.95 -1.78 35.34
CA THR A 114 -10.64 -2.24 34.13
C THR A 114 -11.19 -1.02 33.39
N PRO A 115 -10.99 -0.90 32.06
CA PRO A 115 -11.42 0.27 31.32
C PRO A 115 -12.95 0.38 31.26
N ARG A 116 -13.47 1.61 31.37
CA ARG A 116 -14.88 1.90 31.06
C ARG A 116 -15.00 2.12 29.56
N LEU A 117 -15.72 1.23 28.88
CA LEU A 117 -15.83 1.25 27.42
C LEU A 117 -17.10 1.97 26.95
N PRO A 118 -16.97 3.00 26.09
CA PRO A 118 -18.11 3.59 25.39
C PRO A 118 -18.76 2.61 24.40
N THR A 119 -19.90 3.00 23.84
CA THR A 119 -20.56 2.23 22.78
C THR A 119 -19.63 2.09 21.57
N GLY A 120 -19.55 0.88 20.99
CA GLY A 120 -18.70 0.62 19.82
C GLY A 120 -17.28 0.19 20.17
N PHE A 121 -16.91 0.10 21.45
CA PHE A 121 -15.64 -0.47 21.91
C PHE A 121 -15.81 -1.86 22.49
N THR A 122 -14.84 -2.74 22.23
CA THR A 122 -14.77 -4.09 22.81
C THR A 122 -13.38 -4.32 23.40
N LEU A 123 -13.32 -4.83 24.65
CA LEU A 123 -12.05 -5.25 25.24
C LEU A 123 -11.59 -6.55 24.58
N LEU A 124 -10.41 -6.54 23.96
CA LEU A 124 -9.80 -7.72 23.34
C LEU A 124 -8.85 -8.40 24.31
N GLN A 125 -7.94 -7.61 24.88
CA GLN A 125 -6.90 -8.06 25.79
C GLN A 125 -6.60 -6.98 26.82
N ARG A 126 -6.17 -7.40 28.01
CA ARG A 126 -5.71 -6.50 29.06
C ARG A 126 -4.56 -7.16 29.82
N ASP A 127 -3.45 -6.43 29.91
CA ASP A 127 -2.25 -6.85 30.63
C ASP A 127 -1.89 -5.82 31.71
N ASP A 128 -1.65 -6.28 32.94
CA ASP A 128 -1.03 -5.45 33.97
C ASP A 128 0.50 -5.50 33.79
N LEU A 129 1.06 -4.47 33.14
CA LEU A 129 2.50 -4.32 32.93
C LEU A 129 3.12 -3.72 34.19
N GLN A 130 3.18 -4.51 35.26
CA GLN A 130 3.61 -4.07 36.60
C GLN A 130 4.96 -3.35 36.58
N ASP A 131 5.93 -3.91 35.85
CA ASP A 131 7.28 -3.33 35.73
C ASP A 131 7.31 -2.00 34.96
N CYS A 132 6.28 -1.73 34.15
CA CYS A 132 6.11 -0.48 33.41
C CYS A 132 5.23 0.53 34.18
N GLY A 133 4.59 0.12 35.28
CA GLY A 133 3.76 0.99 36.13
C GLY A 133 2.36 1.31 35.58
N PHE A 134 1.88 0.57 34.58
CA PHE A 134 0.54 0.76 34.01
C PHE A 134 -0.07 -0.57 33.53
N ALA A 135 -1.39 -0.59 33.36
CA ALA A 135 -2.07 -1.62 32.60
C ALA A 135 -2.23 -1.15 31.14
N LEU A 136 -2.14 -2.08 30.21
CA LEU A 136 -2.40 -1.87 28.79
C LEU A 136 -3.66 -2.66 28.43
N ALA A 137 -4.61 -2.00 27.76
CA ALA A 137 -5.79 -2.65 27.21
C ALA A 137 -5.81 -2.47 25.69
N GLU A 138 -5.92 -3.58 24.97
CA GLU A 138 -6.16 -3.60 23.52
C GLU A 138 -7.66 -3.61 23.28
N LEU A 139 -8.14 -2.64 22.51
CA LEU A 139 -9.56 -2.45 22.24
C LEU A 139 -9.86 -2.58 20.75
N GLY A 140 -10.95 -3.25 20.43
CA GLY A 140 -11.57 -3.19 19.10
C GLY A 140 -12.56 -2.03 19.04
N TYR A 141 -12.65 -1.36 17.90
CA TYR A 141 -13.53 -0.23 17.66
C TYR A 141 -14.31 -0.37 16.35
N SER A 142 -15.60 -0.02 16.38
CA SER A 142 -16.51 -0.11 15.22
C SER A 142 -17.30 1.18 14.94
N GLY A 143 -16.86 2.32 15.46
CA GLY A 143 -17.52 3.62 15.24
C GLY A 143 -16.95 4.40 14.05
N ASP A 144 -17.27 5.70 13.98
CA ASP A 144 -17.07 6.52 12.78
C ASP A 144 -15.60 6.76 12.41
N THR A 145 -14.82 7.39 13.28
CA THR A 145 -13.41 7.74 12.99
C THR A 145 -12.50 7.41 14.16
N LEU A 146 -11.26 7.02 13.87
CA LEU A 146 -10.26 6.65 14.86
C LEU A 146 -9.85 7.85 15.70
N GLY A 147 -9.67 9.04 15.09
CA GLY A 147 -9.34 10.26 15.82
C GLY A 147 -10.36 10.59 16.92
N LYS A 148 -11.66 10.44 16.64
CA LYS A 148 -12.73 10.64 17.63
C LYS A 148 -12.74 9.55 18.69
N ALA A 149 -12.48 8.30 18.30
CA ALA A 149 -12.40 7.17 19.21
C ALA A 149 -11.34 7.40 20.31
N LEU A 150 -10.17 7.92 19.93
CA LEU A 150 -9.09 8.25 20.87
C LEU A 150 -9.53 9.35 21.86
N GLU A 151 -10.16 10.42 21.37
CA GLU A 151 -10.65 11.51 22.24
C GLU A 151 -11.79 11.05 23.17
N GLU A 152 -12.71 10.24 22.66
CA GLU A 152 -13.84 9.73 23.43
C GLU A 152 -13.35 8.90 24.63
N LEU A 153 -12.35 8.04 24.43
CA LEU A 153 -11.75 7.26 25.50
C LEU A 153 -11.02 8.15 26.52
N GLU A 154 -10.24 9.13 26.08
CA GLU A 154 -9.52 10.04 26.99
C GLU A 154 -10.46 10.96 27.77
N ALA A 155 -11.65 11.25 27.25
CA ALA A 155 -12.67 12.01 27.94
C ALA A 155 -13.35 11.22 29.08
N GLN A 156 -13.29 9.88 29.08
CA GLN A 156 -13.92 9.05 30.11
C GLN A 156 -13.22 9.15 31.47
N ASP A 157 -11.89 9.20 31.47
CA ASP A 157 -11.08 9.24 32.68
C ASP A 157 -9.76 9.98 32.43
N PRO A 158 -9.39 10.98 33.26
CA PRO A 158 -8.15 11.74 33.05
C PRO A 158 -6.87 10.90 33.19
N SER A 159 -6.94 9.71 33.79
CA SER A 159 -5.82 8.76 33.87
C SER A 159 -5.60 7.96 32.59
N TYR A 160 -6.58 7.95 31.68
CA TYR A 160 -6.46 7.24 30.41
C TYR A 160 -5.55 7.99 29.43
N LYS A 161 -4.78 7.20 28.67
CA LYS A 161 -4.15 7.64 27.43
C LYS A 161 -4.46 6.63 26.35
N ALA A 162 -5.13 7.10 25.30
CA ALA A 162 -5.50 6.30 24.16
C ALA A 162 -4.52 6.61 23.03
N ASP A 163 -3.92 5.58 22.47
CA ASP A 163 -3.02 5.64 21.32
C ASP A 163 -3.56 4.74 20.21
N PRO A 164 -3.37 5.08 18.93
CA PRO A 164 -3.71 4.17 17.86
C PRO A 164 -2.76 2.96 17.90
N GLU A 165 -3.26 1.80 17.47
CA GLU A 165 -2.39 0.64 17.25
C GLU A 165 -1.50 0.93 16.03
N SER A 166 -0.25 1.28 16.28
CA SER A 166 0.70 1.62 15.22
C SER A 166 1.16 0.35 14.51
N LEU A 167 0.96 0.30 13.20
CA LEU A 167 1.44 -0.80 12.37
C LEU A 167 2.89 -0.51 11.98
N TRP A 168 3.82 -0.87 12.86
CA TRP A 168 5.25 -0.89 12.51
C TRP A 168 5.53 -2.11 11.66
N SER A 169 5.12 -2.03 10.40
CA SER A 169 5.35 -3.12 9.47
C SER A 169 6.70 -2.98 8.80
N LEU A 170 7.40 -4.10 8.66
CA LEU A 170 8.49 -4.26 7.69
C LEU A 170 7.92 -4.55 6.27
N SER A 171 6.61 -4.36 6.05
CA SER A 171 6.01 -4.56 4.74
C SER A 171 6.37 -3.42 3.81
N SER A 172 6.67 -3.80 2.57
CA SER A 172 6.69 -2.84 1.48
C SER A 172 5.32 -2.18 1.38
N TRP A 173 5.26 -0.89 1.04
CA TRP A 173 4.00 -0.19 0.80
C TRP A 173 3.15 -0.90 -0.28
N GLY A 174 3.77 -1.75 -1.11
CA GLY A 174 3.12 -2.52 -2.15
C GLY A 174 2.08 -3.51 -1.59
N GLY A 175 2.46 -4.35 -0.63
CA GLY A 175 1.56 -5.31 -0.01
C GLY A 175 0.39 -4.65 0.73
N GLU A 176 0.66 -3.54 1.41
CA GLU A 176 -0.38 -2.75 2.07
C GLU A 176 -1.35 -2.11 1.07
N ALA A 177 -0.84 -1.49 0.00
CA ALA A 177 -1.66 -0.80 -0.98
C ALA A 177 -2.70 -1.73 -1.61
N VAL A 178 -2.30 -2.97 -1.90
CA VAL A 178 -3.18 -4.00 -2.46
C VAL A 178 -4.02 -4.71 -1.40
N GLY A 179 -3.87 -4.42 -0.10
CA GLY A 179 -4.69 -5.02 0.96
C GLY A 179 -4.30 -6.44 1.36
N ALA A 180 -3.05 -6.86 1.13
CA ALA A 180 -2.57 -8.20 1.51
C ALA A 180 -2.72 -8.50 3.02
N PRO A 181 -2.42 -7.57 3.96
CA PRO A 181 -2.64 -7.82 5.39
C PRO A 181 -4.10 -8.14 5.75
N LEU A 182 -5.06 -7.54 5.04
CA LEU A 182 -6.49 -7.82 5.22
C LEU A 182 -6.84 -9.23 4.72
N ALA A 183 -6.25 -9.69 3.62
CA ALA A 183 -6.42 -11.08 3.18
C ALA A 183 -5.83 -12.07 4.20
N HIS A 184 -4.66 -11.74 4.76
CA HIS A 184 -4.01 -12.58 5.77
C HIS A 184 -4.82 -12.68 7.06
N SER A 185 -5.45 -11.57 7.50
CA SER A 185 -6.31 -11.55 8.70
C SER A 185 -7.59 -12.38 8.51
N ARG A 186 -8.06 -12.53 7.27
CA ARG A 186 -9.12 -13.49 6.90
C ARG A 186 -8.63 -14.94 6.81
N GLY A 187 -7.35 -15.21 7.07
CA GLY A 187 -6.73 -16.53 6.97
C GLY A 187 -6.35 -16.95 5.55
N VAL A 188 -6.46 -16.06 4.57
CA VAL A 188 -6.10 -16.34 3.17
C VAL A 188 -4.62 -16.01 2.96
N GLN A 189 -3.80 -17.05 2.88
CA GLN A 189 -2.34 -16.90 2.80
C GLN A 189 -1.73 -17.60 1.57
N GLY A 190 -2.52 -18.20 0.68
CA GLY A 190 -1.98 -18.88 -0.51
C GLY A 190 -1.55 -20.33 -0.27
N ARG A 191 -1.99 -20.95 0.84
CA ARG A 191 -1.61 -22.34 1.20
C ARG A 191 -2.03 -23.33 0.12
N GLY A 192 -1.14 -24.26 -0.22
CA GLY A 192 -1.40 -25.31 -1.21
C GLY A 192 -1.31 -24.84 -2.67
N VAL A 193 -0.93 -23.58 -2.90
CA VAL A 193 -0.67 -23.03 -4.24
C VAL A 193 0.83 -22.82 -4.42
N ARG A 194 1.30 -23.10 -5.63
CA ARG A 194 2.69 -22.89 -6.03
C ARG A 194 2.81 -21.69 -6.96
N VAL A 195 3.90 -20.95 -6.87
CA VAL A 195 4.21 -19.89 -7.82
C VAL A 195 5.57 -20.16 -8.45
N ALA A 196 5.56 -20.44 -9.75
CA ALA A 196 6.78 -20.63 -10.52
C ALA A 196 7.32 -19.28 -10.97
N VAL A 197 8.48 -18.91 -10.45
CA VAL A 197 9.18 -17.66 -10.77
C VAL A 197 10.19 -17.96 -11.87
N LEU A 198 9.84 -17.62 -13.12
CA LEU A 198 10.71 -17.78 -14.28
C LEU A 198 11.54 -16.51 -14.45
N ASP A 199 12.79 -16.53 -13.96
CA ASP A 199 13.59 -15.31 -13.81
C ASP A 199 15.12 -15.61 -13.82
N THR A 200 15.93 -14.79 -13.14
CA THR A 200 17.40 -14.92 -12.98
C THR A 200 17.83 -16.01 -12.01
N GLY A 201 16.86 -16.74 -11.44
CA GLY A 201 17.03 -17.68 -10.32
C GLY A 201 16.43 -17.11 -9.04
N VAL A 202 16.49 -17.87 -7.95
CA VAL A 202 16.04 -17.42 -6.62
C VAL A 202 17.03 -17.92 -5.58
N ASP A 203 17.50 -16.99 -4.75
CA ASP A 203 18.43 -17.29 -3.66
C ASP A 203 17.78 -18.17 -2.57
N GLY A 204 18.57 -19.07 -1.98
CA GLY A 204 18.14 -19.98 -0.93
C GLY A 204 17.67 -19.32 0.37
N ALA A 205 17.87 -18.01 0.55
CA ALA A 205 17.26 -17.25 1.64
C ALA A 205 15.71 -17.23 1.56
N ILE A 206 15.13 -17.43 0.37
CA ILE A 206 13.69 -17.61 0.19
C ILE A 206 13.36 -19.11 0.27
N PRO A 207 12.50 -19.56 1.21
CA PRO A 207 12.03 -20.94 1.23
C PRO A 207 11.38 -21.33 -0.11
N GLN A 208 11.89 -22.38 -0.73
CA GLN A 208 11.54 -22.75 -2.09
C GLN A 208 11.54 -24.27 -2.31
N LEU A 209 10.74 -24.71 -3.26
CA LEU A 209 10.71 -26.08 -3.76
C LEU A 209 11.88 -26.34 -4.72
N PRO A 210 12.17 -27.61 -5.05
CA PRO A 210 13.09 -27.93 -6.12
C PRO A 210 12.68 -27.25 -7.43
N GLY A 211 13.66 -26.65 -8.09
CA GLY A 211 13.49 -25.95 -9.36
C GLY A 211 14.47 -26.44 -10.42
N TYR A 212 14.63 -25.65 -11.49
CA TYR A 212 15.53 -26.01 -12.58
C TYR A 212 16.21 -24.80 -13.21
N ASP A 213 17.48 -24.97 -13.59
CA ASP A 213 18.30 -23.97 -14.23
C ASP A 213 18.47 -24.27 -15.73
N PHE A 214 17.87 -23.45 -16.59
CA PHE A 214 17.99 -23.55 -18.05
C PHE A 214 19.16 -22.74 -18.63
N VAL A 215 19.89 -22.01 -17.79
CA VAL A 215 21.13 -21.31 -18.15
C VAL A 215 22.30 -22.27 -18.07
N GLU A 216 22.41 -23.02 -16.97
CA GLU A 216 23.52 -23.95 -16.69
C GLU A 216 23.14 -25.43 -16.88
N GLY A 217 21.85 -25.75 -16.94
CA GLY A 217 21.36 -27.10 -17.27
C GLY A 217 21.34 -28.06 -16.09
N ASP A 218 21.11 -27.55 -14.87
CA ASP A 218 21.11 -28.33 -13.64
C ASP A 218 19.90 -28.03 -12.73
N THR A 219 19.94 -28.53 -11.49
CA THR A 219 18.84 -28.41 -10.51
C THR A 219 19.11 -27.31 -9.47
N THR A 220 20.06 -26.42 -9.74
CA THR A 220 20.47 -25.33 -8.84
C THR A 220 20.12 -23.97 -9.46
N PRO A 221 18.84 -23.55 -9.45
CA PRO A 221 18.40 -22.28 -10.02
C PRO A 221 18.73 -21.08 -9.11
N GLN A 222 19.99 -20.99 -8.67
CA GLN A 222 20.50 -19.93 -7.83
C GLN A 222 20.44 -18.59 -8.58
N ASP A 223 20.00 -17.54 -7.91
CA ASP A 223 20.01 -16.21 -8.50
C ASP A 223 21.44 -15.72 -8.71
N ALA A 224 21.78 -15.47 -9.98
CA ALA A 224 23.11 -15.05 -10.40
C ALA A 224 23.14 -13.58 -10.87
N PHE A 225 22.00 -12.88 -10.85
CA PHE A 225 21.92 -11.48 -11.25
C PHE A 225 22.36 -10.56 -10.11
N PRO A 226 23.19 -9.53 -10.36
CA PRO A 226 23.56 -8.56 -9.34
C PRO A 226 22.32 -7.87 -8.71
N GLY A 227 22.16 -8.02 -7.39
CA GLY A 227 20.99 -7.52 -6.66
C GLY A 227 19.79 -8.48 -6.62
N GLY A 228 19.82 -9.56 -7.40
CA GLY A 228 18.85 -10.66 -7.41
C GLY A 228 17.44 -10.27 -7.85
N HIS A 229 17.23 -10.16 -9.16
CA HIS A 229 15.92 -9.79 -9.72
C HIS A 229 14.85 -10.85 -9.42
N GLY A 230 15.15 -12.12 -9.66
CA GLY A 230 14.25 -13.23 -9.36
C GLY A 230 14.06 -13.46 -7.86
N THR A 231 15.10 -13.24 -7.04
CA THR A 231 15.00 -13.27 -5.58
C THR A 231 14.04 -12.21 -5.05
N GLY A 232 14.13 -10.97 -5.55
CA GLY A 232 13.21 -9.89 -5.21
C GLY A 232 11.77 -10.20 -5.66
N ALA A 233 11.59 -10.72 -6.88
CA ALA A 233 10.30 -11.18 -7.39
C ALA A 233 9.67 -12.26 -6.48
N ALA A 234 10.44 -13.30 -6.12
CA ALA A 234 9.98 -14.36 -5.23
C ALA A 234 9.64 -13.84 -3.82
N GLY A 235 10.43 -12.87 -3.31
CA GLY A 235 10.15 -12.19 -2.05
C GLY A 235 8.80 -11.47 -2.06
N LEU A 236 8.49 -10.71 -3.11
CA LEU A 236 7.19 -10.03 -3.23
C LEU A 236 6.02 -11.00 -3.39
N VAL A 237 6.20 -12.12 -4.11
CA VAL A 237 5.18 -13.19 -4.14
C VAL A 237 4.89 -13.68 -2.72
N ARG A 238 5.93 -13.93 -1.92
CA ARG A 238 5.82 -14.40 -0.52
C ARG A 238 5.27 -13.33 0.42
N GLU A 239 5.50 -12.05 0.15
CA GLU A 239 4.87 -10.94 0.88
C GLU A 239 3.35 -10.97 0.72
N ILE A 240 2.86 -11.17 -0.51
CA ILE A 240 1.42 -11.22 -0.78
C ILE A 240 0.80 -12.56 -0.37
N ALA A 241 1.48 -13.68 -0.65
CA ALA A 241 1.02 -15.04 -0.39
C ALA A 241 2.02 -15.83 0.47
N PRO A 242 2.10 -15.56 1.78
CA PRO A 242 3.12 -16.15 2.67
C PRO A 242 2.98 -17.66 2.92
N GLY A 243 1.86 -18.25 2.51
CA GLY A 243 1.61 -19.69 2.50
C GLY A 243 1.85 -20.36 1.15
N ALA A 244 2.11 -19.60 0.07
CA ALA A 244 2.42 -20.16 -1.23
C ALA A 244 3.86 -20.69 -1.29
N GLU A 245 4.06 -21.75 -2.07
CA GLU A 245 5.37 -22.37 -2.29
C GLU A 245 6.02 -21.82 -3.56
N ILE A 246 7.29 -21.42 -3.49
CA ILE A 246 8.02 -20.88 -4.64
C ILE A 246 8.68 -22.02 -5.43
N ILE A 247 8.50 -22.03 -6.75
CA ILE A 247 9.26 -22.89 -7.66
C ILE A 247 10.23 -22.01 -8.46
N PRO A 248 11.54 -22.07 -8.20
CA PRO A 248 12.52 -21.26 -8.93
C PRO A 248 12.82 -21.87 -10.30
N VAL A 249 12.73 -21.07 -11.36
CA VAL A 249 13.01 -21.52 -12.73
C VAL A 249 13.94 -20.51 -13.40
N ARG A 250 15.25 -20.78 -13.38
CA ARG A 250 16.24 -19.85 -13.92
C ARG A 250 16.28 -19.92 -15.44
N VAL A 251 15.82 -18.85 -16.09
CA VAL A 251 15.78 -18.70 -17.56
C VAL A 251 16.54 -17.47 -18.06
N CYS A 252 16.90 -16.58 -17.14
CA CYS A 252 17.71 -15.39 -17.39
C CYS A 252 19.11 -15.58 -16.78
N ASP A 253 20.15 -15.15 -17.50
CA ASP A 253 21.54 -15.27 -17.03
C ASP A 253 21.95 -14.12 -16.10
N GLN A 254 23.21 -14.12 -15.66
CA GLN A 254 23.76 -13.13 -14.72
C GLN A 254 23.73 -11.68 -15.23
N ASN A 255 23.54 -11.48 -16.54
CA ASN A 255 23.40 -10.15 -17.14
C ASN A 255 21.93 -9.74 -17.32
N GLY A 256 20.98 -10.54 -16.82
CA GLY A 256 19.55 -10.32 -17.00
C GLY A 256 19.04 -10.72 -18.38
N ILE A 257 19.80 -11.48 -19.18
CA ILE A 257 19.40 -11.87 -20.53
C ILE A 257 18.52 -13.13 -20.48
N CYS A 258 17.23 -12.93 -20.73
CA CYS A 258 16.22 -13.99 -20.79
C CYS A 258 16.04 -14.47 -22.24
N ARG A 259 16.73 -15.53 -22.64
CA ARG A 259 16.58 -16.07 -24.01
C ARG A 259 15.21 -16.74 -24.15
N ALA A 260 14.45 -16.39 -25.18
CA ALA A 260 13.11 -16.96 -25.42
C ALA A 260 13.11 -18.49 -25.46
N SER A 261 14.17 -19.13 -25.98
CA SER A 261 14.31 -20.60 -25.96
C SER A 261 14.38 -21.19 -24.54
N ARG A 262 15.00 -20.49 -23.58
CA ARG A 262 15.03 -20.89 -22.17
C ARG A 262 13.67 -20.67 -21.53
N VAL A 263 13.02 -19.54 -21.80
CA VAL A 263 11.67 -19.25 -21.28
C VAL A 263 10.65 -20.29 -21.75
N VAL A 264 10.65 -20.66 -23.04
CA VAL A 264 9.80 -21.73 -23.59
C VAL A 264 10.03 -23.05 -22.84
N ARG A 265 11.30 -23.44 -22.64
CA ARG A 265 11.64 -24.67 -21.91
C ARG A 265 11.20 -24.60 -20.44
N GLY A 266 11.37 -23.45 -19.78
CA GLY A 266 10.92 -23.21 -18.42
C GLY A 266 9.41 -23.36 -18.26
N VAL A 267 8.62 -22.73 -19.15
CA VAL A 267 7.15 -22.86 -19.15
C VAL A 267 6.75 -24.33 -19.33
N CYS A 268 7.30 -25.01 -20.34
CA CYS A 268 7.00 -26.42 -20.58
C CYS A 268 7.43 -27.32 -19.42
N TRP A 269 8.54 -27.03 -18.75
CA TRP A 269 9.00 -27.78 -17.59
C TRP A 269 8.06 -27.61 -16.40
N VAL A 270 7.55 -26.41 -16.13
CA VAL A 270 6.53 -26.21 -15.09
C VAL A 270 5.26 -26.98 -15.43
N VAL A 271 4.79 -26.91 -16.67
CA VAL A 271 3.61 -27.68 -17.12
C VAL A 271 3.77 -29.17 -16.86
N GLN A 272 4.97 -29.73 -17.10
CA GLN A 272 5.25 -31.15 -16.95
C GLN A 272 5.49 -31.59 -15.50
N ASN A 273 6.06 -30.72 -14.64
CA ASN A 273 6.59 -31.12 -13.33
C ASN A 273 5.81 -30.53 -12.14
N ARG A 274 4.88 -29.61 -12.36
CA ARG A 274 4.09 -29.05 -11.26
C ARG A 274 3.25 -30.13 -10.57
N GLN A 275 2.90 -29.86 -9.32
CA GLN A 275 1.90 -30.62 -8.59
C GLN A 275 0.98 -29.62 -7.90
N GLY A 276 -0.33 -29.85 -7.99
CA GLY A 276 -1.33 -28.94 -7.47
C GLY A 276 -1.47 -27.63 -8.27
N PRO A 277 -2.30 -26.69 -7.78
CA PRO A 277 -2.48 -25.37 -8.38
C PRO A 277 -1.16 -24.62 -8.50
N THR A 278 -0.92 -24.00 -9.65
CA THR A 278 0.35 -23.27 -9.92
C THR A 278 0.08 -22.01 -10.72
N VAL A 279 0.76 -20.92 -10.38
CA VAL A 279 0.80 -19.66 -11.13
C VAL A 279 2.17 -19.50 -11.79
N LEU A 280 2.23 -18.99 -13.02
CA LEU A 280 3.50 -18.54 -13.62
C LEU A 280 3.71 -17.03 -13.38
N ASN A 281 4.84 -16.65 -12.81
CA ASN A 281 5.31 -15.27 -12.75
C ASN A 281 6.38 -15.04 -13.83
N LEU A 282 6.06 -14.21 -14.82
CA LEU A 282 6.95 -13.83 -15.92
C LEU A 282 7.32 -12.35 -15.82
N SER A 283 8.28 -12.05 -14.96
CA SER A 283 8.83 -10.70 -14.77
C SER A 283 9.88 -10.35 -15.83
N LEU A 284 9.55 -10.63 -17.10
CA LEU A 284 10.46 -10.54 -18.25
C LEU A 284 9.68 -10.22 -19.52
N GLY A 285 10.40 -9.79 -20.57
CA GLY A 285 9.82 -9.66 -21.89
C GLY A 285 10.69 -8.87 -22.88
N GLY A 286 10.13 -8.64 -24.06
CA GLY A 286 10.75 -7.89 -25.16
C GLY A 286 9.72 -7.39 -26.17
N ASP A 287 10.18 -6.63 -27.16
CA ASP A 287 9.32 -6.02 -28.19
C ASP A 287 8.94 -6.97 -29.35
N THR A 288 9.54 -8.17 -29.38
CA THR A 288 9.40 -9.13 -30.48
C THR A 288 8.54 -10.33 -30.05
N PRO A 289 7.39 -10.59 -30.72
CA PRO A 289 6.57 -11.75 -30.41
C PRO A 289 7.27 -13.05 -30.84
N VAL A 290 7.29 -14.03 -29.94
CA VAL A 290 7.84 -15.36 -30.20
C VAL A 290 6.71 -16.39 -30.20
N GLU A 291 6.38 -16.94 -31.37
CA GLU A 291 5.26 -17.87 -31.53
C GLU A 291 5.40 -19.13 -30.68
N ALA A 292 6.62 -19.67 -30.56
CA ALA A 292 6.87 -20.84 -29.70
C ALA A 292 6.56 -20.55 -28.21
N LEU A 293 6.79 -19.32 -27.75
CA LEU A 293 6.43 -18.89 -26.39
C LEU A 293 4.92 -18.75 -26.25
N LYS A 294 4.25 -18.15 -27.25
CA LYS A 294 2.78 -18.05 -27.27
C LYS A 294 2.13 -19.43 -27.16
N LEU A 295 2.58 -20.40 -27.96
CA LEU A 295 2.09 -21.78 -27.92
C LEU A 295 2.35 -22.47 -26.58
N ALA A 296 3.51 -22.26 -25.97
CA ALA A 296 3.83 -22.80 -24.65
C ALA A 296 2.91 -22.22 -23.55
N LEU A 297 2.63 -20.91 -23.61
CA LEU A 297 1.71 -20.24 -22.69
C LEU A 297 0.27 -20.69 -22.91
N GLN A 298 -0.17 -20.85 -24.16
CA GLN A 298 -1.48 -21.45 -24.48
C GLN A 298 -1.62 -22.84 -23.90
N ALA A 299 -0.58 -23.68 -24.01
CA ALA A 299 -0.59 -25.01 -23.40
C ALA A 299 -0.66 -24.95 -21.87
N ALA A 300 0.04 -24.01 -21.24
CA ALA A 300 -0.03 -23.80 -19.80
C ALA A 300 -1.45 -23.36 -19.37
N LEU A 301 -2.02 -22.34 -20.02
CA LEU A 301 -3.38 -21.87 -19.74
C LEU A 301 -4.42 -22.98 -19.96
N GLY A 302 -4.30 -23.76 -21.03
CA GLY A 302 -5.17 -24.90 -21.32
C GLY A 302 -5.10 -26.04 -20.29
N GLN A 303 -4.00 -26.11 -19.53
CA GLN A 303 -3.84 -27.03 -18.40
C GLN A 303 -4.30 -26.40 -17.07
N GLY A 304 -4.78 -25.16 -17.06
CA GLY A 304 -5.17 -24.47 -15.84
C GLY A 304 -3.99 -23.84 -15.09
N ILE A 305 -2.95 -23.39 -15.78
CA ILE A 305 -1.87 -22.57 -15.18
C ILE A 305 -2.10 -21.11 -15.55
N PRO A 306 -2.62 -20.25 -14.67
CA PRO A 306 -2.67 -18.81 -14.94
C PRO A 306 -1.28 -18.19 -14.96
N VAL A 307 -1.16 -17.07 -15.67
CA VAL A 307 0.11 -16.40 -15.93
C VAL A 307 -0.01 -14.92 -15.57
N ALA A 308 0.91 -14.39 -14.77
CA ALA A 308 1.14 -12.96 -14.64
C ALA A 308 2.38 -12.58 -15.46
N ALA A 309 2.28 -11.54 -16.30
CA ALA A 309 3.38 -11.09 -17.15
C ALA A 309 3.56 -9.57 -17.07
N ALA A 310 4.82 -9.11 -17.03
CA ALA A 310 5.15 -7.69 -16.96
C ALA A 310 4.77 -6.94 -18.25
N ALA A 311 4.03 -5.83 -18.13
CA ALA A 311 3.64 -5.02 -19.28
C ALA A 311 4.82 -4.27 -19.94
N GLY A 312 5.97 -4.18 -19.26
CA GLY A 312 7.18 -3.58 -19.78
C GLY A 312 7.48 -2.20 -19.18
N ASN A 313 8.72 -1.74 -19.37
CA ASN A 313 9.27 -0.53 -18.76
C ASN A 313 9.62 0.55 -19.81
N GLN A 314 8.95 0.51 -20.96
CA GLN A 314 9.20 1.38 -22.11
C GLN A 314 8.14 2.49 -22.25
N GLY A 315 7.46 2.86 -21.15
CA GLY A 315 6.47 3.94 -21.09
C GLY A 315 6.98 5.26 -21.68
N ASN A 316 8.18 5.67 -21.26
CA ASN A 316 8.88 6.87 -21.75
C ASN A 316 9.50 6.72 -23.16
N GLN A 317 9.40 5.54 -23.77
CA GLN A 317 9.98 5.21 -25.07
C GLN A 317 8.90 4.94 -26.13
N GLY A 318 7.71 5.54 -25.96
CA GLY A 318 6.60 5.40 -26.89
C GLY A 318 5.72 4.16 -26.64
N SER A 319 5.96 3.42 -25.57
CA SER A 319 5.16 2.26 -25.15
C SER A 319 4.99 1.18 -26.24
N PRO A 320 6.07 0.62 -26.82
CA PRO A 320 5.95 -0.53 -27.71
C PRO A 320 5.28 -1.70 -26.99
N ALA A 321 4.55 -2.54 -27.73
CA ALA A 321 3.97 -3.77 -27.18
C ALA A 321 5.09 -4.65 -26.59
N HIS A 322 4.84 -5.22 -25.41
CA HIS A 322 5.81 -6.02 -24.68
C HIS A 322 5.32 -7.46 -24.54
N TYR A 323 6.07 -8.42 -25.09
CA TYR A 323 5.73 -9.84 -25.07
C TYR A 323 6.53 -10.57 -23.98
N PRO A 324 5.91 -11.50 -23.23
CA PRO A 324 4.64 -12.15 -23.54
C PRO A 324 3.36 -11.42 -23.10
N ALA A 325 3.44 -10.33 -22.31
CA ALA A 325 2.26 -9.65 -21.76
C ALA A 325 1.25 -9.21 -22.82
N ALA A 326 1.70 -8.80 -24.00
CA ALA A 326 0.85 -8.36 -25.11
C ALA A 326 0.21 -9.51 -25.92
N PHE A 327 0.42 -10.77 -25.55
CA PHE A 327 -0.33 -11.87 -26.17
C PHE A 327 -1.76 -11.88 -25.65
N ASP A 328 -2.73 -11.77 -26.57
CA ASP A 328 -4.15 -11.93 -26.27
C ASP A 328 -4.49 -13.40 -25.96
N LEU A 329 -4.35 -13.77 -24.68
CA LEU A 329 -4.55 -15.12 -24.17
C LEU A 329 -5.34 -15.06 -22.85
N PRO A 330 -6.60 -15.53 -22.81
CA PRO A 330 -7.38 -15.54 -21.58
C PRO A 330 -6.70 -16.31 -20.45
N GLY A 331 -6.52 -15.65 -19.31
CA GLY A 331 -5.80 -16.13 -18.13
C GLY A 331 -4.31 -15.77 -18.07
N LEU A 332 -3.80 -15.07 -19.09
CA LEU A 332 -2.55 -14.32 -19.02
C LEU A 332 -2.90 -12.88 -18.66
N VAL A 333 -2.48 -12.44 -17.47
CA VAL A 333 -2.72 -11.09 -16.96
C VAL A 333 -1.48 -10.24 -17.17
N ALA A 334 -1.61 -9.21 -18.01
CA ALA A 334 -0.59 -8.20 -18.22
C ALA A 334 -0.63 -7.13 -17.14
N VAL A 335 0.50 -6.90 -16.48
CA VAL A 335 0.58 -6.09 -15.27
C VAL A 335 1.37 -4.81 -15.49
N GLY A 336 0.70 -3.67 -15.36
CA GLY A 336 1.31 -2.33 -15.30
C GLY A 336 1.81 -1.98 -13.90
N ALA A 337 2.67 -0.96 -13.82
CA ALA A 337 3.27 -0.51 -12.56
C ALA A 337 2.69 0.82 -12.08
N LEU A 338 2.44 0.89 -10.78
CA LEU A 338 2.05 2.10 -10.05
C LEU A 338 3.20 2.61 -9.20
N GLU A 339 3.22 3.93 -9.01
CA GLU A 339 4.05 4.61 -8.03
C GLU A 339 3.18 5.47 -7.11
N GLN A 340 3.68 5.76 -5.92
CA GLN A 340 3.06 6.76 -5.04
C GLN A 340 3.06 8.11 -5.77
N ASN A 341 1.95 8.87 -5.67
CA ASN A 341 1.85 10.20 -6.24
C ASN A 341 2.21 11.25 -5.18
N PRO A 342 3.45 11.77 -5.14
CA PRO A 342 3.87 12.71 -4.09
C PRO A 342 3.13 14.06 -4.15
N SER A 343 2.56 14.42 -5.30
CA SER A 343 1.98 15.76 -5.52
C SER A 343 0.47 15.82 -5.24
N GLN A 344 -0.24 14.72 -5.40
CA GLN A 344 -1.70 14.66 -5.22
C GLN A 344 -2.13 13.57 -4.25
N GLY A 345 -1.26 12.61 -4.00
CA GLY A 345 -1.55 11.46 -3.16
C GLY A 345 -2.16 10.28 -3.85
N GLY A 346 -2.18 9.19 -3.09
CA GLY A 346 -2.56 7.90 -3.61
C GLY A 346 -1.56 7.41 -4.65
N LEU A 347 -2.09 6.76 -5.69
CA LEU A 347 -1.30 6.03 -6.67
C LEU A 347 -1.49 6.64 -8.06
N LYS A 348 -0.42 6.63 -8.85
CA LYS A 348 -0.46 6.99 -10.26
C LYS A 348 0.31 5.95 -11.09
N PRO A 349 0.06 5.85 -12.41
CA PRO A 349 0.87 5.05 -13.30
C PRO A 349 2.32 5.51 -13.23
N ALA A 350 3.25 4.57 -13.03
CA ALA A 350 4.66 4.88 -13.06
C ALA A 350 5.05 5.34 -14.47
N PRO A 351 5.81 6.43 -14.66
CA PRO A 351 6.14 6.96 -15.99
C PRO A 351 6.83 5.95 -16.92
N TYR A 352 7.60 5.02 -16.34
CA TYR A 352 8.25 3.96 -17.11
C TYR A 352 7.28 2.82 -17.50
N SER A 353 6.12 2.67 -16.86
CA SER A 353 5.18 1.59 -17.17
C SER A 353 4.72 1.73 -18.61
N THR A 354 4.94 0.69 -19.41
CA THR A 354 4.43 0.64 -20.78
C THR A 354 2.91 0.72 -20.77
N ARG A 355 2.38 1.51 -21.71
CA ARG A 355 0.94 1.73 -21.88
C ARG A 355 0.43 0.95 -23.09
N GLY A 356 -0.71 0.29 -22.98
CA GLY A 356 -1.27 -0.46 -24.09
C GLY A 356 -2.66 -1.01 -23.80
N ALA A 357 -3.43 -1.27 -24.85
CA ALA A 357 -4.76 -1.89 -24.73
C ALA A 357 -4.71 -3.32 -24.16
N TYR A 358 -3.53 -3.92 -24.10
CA TYR A 358 -3.29 -5.24 -23.54
C TYR A 358 -3.04 -5.22 -22.03
N VAL A 359 -2.97 -4.06 -21.36
CA VAL A 359 -2.81 -4.00 -19.90
C VAL A 359 -4.12 -4.36 -19.23
N ASP A 360 -4.12 -5.42 -18.41
CA ASP A 360 -5.32 -5.91 -17.72
C ASP A 360 -5.48 -5.30 -16.33
N LEU A 361 -4.38 -5.20 -15.58
CA LEU A 361 -4.33 -4.72 -14.21
C LEU A 361 -3.06 -3.93 -13.94
N ALA A 362 -3.07 -3.17 -12.85
CA ALA A 362 -1.89 -2.54 -12.30
C ALA A 362 -1.61 -3.00 -10.86
N ALA A 363 -0.36 -2.89 -10.45
CA ALA A 363 0.04 -3.08 -9.06
C ALA A 363 1.21 -2.14 -8.71
N PRO A 364 1.46 -1.91 -7.42
CA PRO A 364 2.67 -1.23 -6.96
C PRO A 364 3.93 -1.78 -7.63
N GLY A 365 4.80 -0.90 -8.13
CA GLY A 365 6.02 -1.32 -8.82
C GLY A 365 7.21 -0.40 -8.66
N THR A 366 7.11 0.69 -7.90
CA THR A 366 8.19 1.69 -7.72
C THR A 366 8.65 1.78 -6.28
N ALA A 367 9.97 1.77 -6.06
CA ALA A 367 10.57 1.91 -4.74
C ALA A 367 9.96 0.93 -3.71
N LEU A 368 9.78 -0.32 -4.14
CA LEU A 368 9.37 -1.41 -3.27
C LEU A 368 10.61 -1.91 -2.51
N GLU A 369 10.40 -2.46 -1.32
CA GLU A 369 11.45 -3.18 -0.59
C GLU A 369 11.47 -4.63 -1.05
N CYS A 370 12.59 -5.07 -1.60
CA CYS A 370 12.79 -6.44 -2.10
C CYS A 370 13.91 -7.14 -1.33
N VAL A 371 13.72 -8.44 -1.11
CA VAL A 371 14.78 -9.32 -0.62
C VAL A 371 15.88 -9.45 -1.68
N THR A 372 17.14 -9.32 -1.26
CA THR A 372 18.32 -9.51 -2.10
C THR A 372 19.04 -10.82 -1.75
N PRO A 373 19.88 -11.37 -2.64
CA PRO A 373 20.62 -12.60 -2.36
C PRO A 373 21.43 -12.50 -1.07
N GLY A 374 21.39 -13.56 -0.24
CA GLY A 374 21.96 -13.53 1.12
C GLY A 374 21.02 -12.99 2.19
N GLY A 375 19.76 -12.66 1.86
CA GLY A 375 18.72 -12.28 2.81
C GLY A 375 18.71 -10.80 3.20
N GLY A 376 19.42 -9.94 2.47
CA GLY A 376 19.37 -8.49 2.65
C GLY A 376 18.09 -7.88 2.09
N LEU A 377 17.93 -6.56 2.25
CA LEU A 377 16.84 -5.78 1.67
C LEU A 377 17.41 -4.70 0.76
N GLY A 378 16.69 -4.38 -0.31
CA GLY A 378 17.06 -3.35 -1.28
C GLY A 378 15.84 -2.77 -1.99
N SER A 379 16.00 -1.60 -2.59
CA SER A 379 14.93 -0.97 -3.36
C SER A 379 14.82 -1.59 -4.75
N CYS A 380 13.61 -1.96 -5.16
CA CYS A 380 13.30 -2.51 -6.46
C CYS A 380 12.20 -1.70 -7.17
N THR A 381 12.37 -1.49 -8.49
CA THR A 381 11.47 -0.69 -9.33
C THR A 381 11.33 -1.34 -10.71
N GLY A 382 10.09 -1.52 -11.18
CA GLY A 382 9.77 -2.09 -12.49
C GLY A 382 8.40 -2.78 -12.52
N THR A 383 7.83 -2.93 -13.73
CA THR A 383 6.64 -3.78 -13.94
C THR A 383 6.88 -5.22 -13.53
N SER A 384 8.13 -5.70 -13.60
CA SER A 384 8.58 -6.98 -13.03
C SER A 384 8.06 -7.25 -11.62
N PHE A 385 8.12 -6.25 -10.73
CA PHE A 385 7.78 -6.41 -9.32
C PHE A 385 6.27 -6.25 -9.08
N ALA A 386 5.61 -5.39 -9.88
CA ALA A 386 4.15 -5.33 -9.94
C ALA A 386 3.55 -6.68 -10.36
N THR A 387 4.16 -7.35 -11.35
CA THR A 387 3.78 -8.71 -11.79
C THR A 387 3.84 -9.72 -10.63
N SER A 388 4.87 -9.64 -9.80
CA SER A 388 5.03 -10.54 -8.65
C SER A 388 3.96 -10.32 -7.58
N ILE A 389 3.54 -9.08 -7.35
CA ILE A 389 2.40 -8.78 -6.47
C ILE A 389 1.12 -9.42 -7.02
N VAL A 390 0.85 -9.29 -8.32
CA VAL A 390 -0.32 -9.91 -8.96
C VAL A 390 -0.23 -11.45 -8.97
N ALA A 391 0.96 -12.03 -9.17
CA ALA A 391 1.16 -13.48 -9.06
C ALA A 391 0.87 -14.00 -7.65
N GLY A 392 1.26 -13.24 -6.61
CA GLY A 392 0.86 -13.51 -5.23
C GLY A 392 -0.66 -13.41 -5.03
N ALA A 393 -1.30 -12.38 -5.59
CA ALA A 393 -2.76 -12.24 -5.56
C ALA A 393 -3.46 -13.43 -6.22
N MET A 394 -3.00 -13.86 -7.40
CA MET A 394 -3.48 -15.08 -8.08
C MET A 394 -3.37 -16.32 -7.18
N ALA A 395 -2.27 -16.45 -6.43
CA ALA A 395 -2.09 -17.56 -5.49
C ALA A 395 -3.07 -17.50 -4.32
N LEU A 396 -3.41 -16.31 -3.80
CA LEU A 396 -4.45 -16.17 -2.77
C LEU A 396 -5.81 -16.65 -3.30
N TRP A 397 -6.22 -16.21 -4.49
CA TRP A 397 -7.48 -16.61 -5.11
C TRP A 397 -7.55 -18.13 -5.36
N LEU A 398 -6.50 -18.73 -5.90
CA LEU A 398 -6.42 -20.18 -6.10
C LEU A 398 -6.41 -20.96 -4.79
N SER A 399 -5.94 -20.37 -3.67
CA SER A 399 -5.97 -21.05 -2.38
C SER A 399 -7.39 -21.10 -1.78
N THR A 400 -8.26 -20.17 -2.18
CA THR A 400 -9.68 -20.18 -1.80
C THR A 400 -10.55 -21.01 -2.74
N ASP A 401 -10.21 -21.04 -4.03
CA ASP A 401 -10.86 -21.88 -5.02
C ASP A 401 -9.82 -22.43 -6.02
N PRO A 402 -9.31 -23.67 -5.78
CA PRO A 402 -8.29 -24.26 -6.64
C PRO A 402 -8.82 -24.70 -8.01
N ASN A 403 -10.13 -24.61 -8.26
CA ASN A 403 -10.76 -25.02 -9.52
C ASN A 403 -10.99 -23.85 -10.49
N LEU A 404 -10.65 -22.61 -10.10
CA LEU A 404 -10.74 -21.47 -11.01
C LEU A 404 -9.91 -21.73 -12.26
N SER A 405 -10.57 -21.71 -13.43
CA SER A 405 -9.84 -21.68 -14.68
C SER A 405 -9.04 -20.36 -14.78
N PRO A 406 -7.94 -20.32 -15.54
CA PRO A 406 -7.15 -19.10 -15.70
C PRO A 406 -7.97 -17.89 -16.15
N ALA A 407 -8.92 -18.08 -17.06
CA ALA A 407 -9.81 -17.02 -17.52
C ALA A 407 -10.77 -16.54 -16.42
N GLN A 408 -11.33 -17.46 -15.61
CA GLN A 408 -12.16 -17.08 -14.46
C GLN A 408 -11.35 -16.34 -13.39
N LEU A 409 -10.11 -16.77 -13.14
CA LEU A 409 -9.22 -16.09 -12.20
C LEU A 409 -8.90 -14.67 -12.65
N GLN A 410 -8.53 -14.48 -13.92
CA GLN A 410 -8.34 -13.15 -14.51
C GLN A 410 -9.59 -12.29 -14.32
N GLN A 411 -10.76 -12.82 -14.68
CA GLN A 411 -12.03 -12.12 -14.53
C GLN A 411 -12.33 -11.75 -13.07
N SER A 412 -12.05 -12.64 -12.12
CA SER A 412 -12.21 -12.38 -10.69
C SER A 412 -11.31 -11.25 -10.20
N LEU A 413 -10.04 -11.23 -10.60
CA LEU A 413 -9.12 -10.15 -10.27
C LEU A 413 -9.58 -8.81 -10.88
N GLU A 414 -9.98 -8.82 -12.15
CA GLU A 414 -10.47 -7.63 -12.86
C GLU A 414 -11.75 -7.04 -12.27
N GLN A 415 -12.70 -7.90 -11.87
CA GLN A 415 -13.96 -7.46 -11.28
C GLN A 415 -13.81 -6.85 -9.89
N HIS A 416 -12.78 -7.27 -9.15
CA HIS A 416 -12.51 -6.78 -7.80
C HIS A 416 -11.35 -5.79 -7.75
N ALA A 417 -10.79 -5.40 -8.89
CA ALA A 417 -9.74 -4.39 -8.96
C ALA A 417 -10.27 -3.04 -8.43
N ARG A 418 -9.42 -2.32 -7.69
CA ARG A 418 -9.69 -0.95 -7.26
C ARG A 418 -9.61 -0.02 -8.47
N PRO A 419 -10.70 0.63 -8.88
CA PRO A 419 -10.66 1.55 -10.00
C PRO A 419 -9.71 2.72 -9.71
N LEU A 420 -8.97 3.13 -10.73
CA LEU A 420 -8.11 4.31 -10.67
C LEU A 420 -8.54 5.34 -11.72
N PRO A 421 -8.40 6.65 -11.47
CA PRO A 421 -8.84 7.71 -12.38
C PRO A 421 -7.85 7.93 -13.54
N TYR A 422 -7.39 6.84 -14.17
CA TYR A 422 -6.45 6.86 -15.29
C TYR A 422 -6.99 6.08 -16.48
N PRO A 423 -6.51 6.35 -17.70
CA PRO A 423 -6.92 5.60 -18.88
C PRO A 423 -6.64 4.09 -18.72
N PRO A 424 -7.53 3.21 -19.23
CA PRO A 424 -7.31 1.76 -19.16
C PRO A 424 -6.00 1.30 -19.81
N GLN A 425 -5.46 2.05 -20.77
CA GLN A 425 -4.16 1.73 -21.36
C GLN A 425 -3.00 1.87 -20.37
N GLU A 426 -3.18 2.61 -19.28
CA GLU A 426 -2.15 2.83 -18.25
C GLU A 426 -2.31 1.91 -17.04
N VAL A 427 -3.54 1.48 -16.73
CA VAL A 427 -3.86 0.75 -15.49
C VAL A 427 -4.79 -0.45 -15.65
N GLY A 428 -5.22 -0.76 -16.87
CA GLY A 428 -6.22 -1.79 -17.14
C GLY A 428 -7.54 -1.50 -16.43
N LYS A 429 -8.02 -2.47 -15.64
CA LYS A 429 -9.21 -2.34 -14.78
C LYS A 429 -8.95 -1.59 -13.47
N GLY A 430 -7.69 -1.24 -13.20
CA GLY A 430 -7.27 -0.57 -11.97
C GLY A 430 -6.22 -1.38 -11.21
N MET A 431 -6.05 -1.06 -9.94
CA MET A 431 -5.09 -1.77 -9.09
C MET A 431 -5.68 -3.10 -8.62
N VAL A 432 -4.89 -4.18 -8.59
CA VAL A 432 -5.29 -5.40 -7.87
C VAL A 432 -5.65 -5.08 -6.42
N ASP A 433 -6.79 -5.59 -5.93
CA ASP A 433 -7.29 -5.30 -4.57
C ASP A 433 -7.64 -6.60 -3.84
N LEU A 434 -7.03 -6.77 -2.67
CA LEU A 434 -7.15 -7.90 -1.76
C LEU A 434 -7.87 -7.53 -0.46
N SER A 435 -8.37 -6.29 -0.35
CA SER A 435 -8.95 -5.78 0.90
C SER A 435 -10.22 -6.51 1.32
N GLN A 436 -11.03 -6.99 0.37
CA GLN A 436 -12.30 -7.69 0.63
C GLN A 436 -12.34 -9.13 0.10
N LYS A 437 -11.64 -9.38 -1.01
CA LYS A 437 -11.59 -10.66 -1.71
C LYS A 437 -10.14 -11.06 -1.99
N PRO A 438 -9.79 -12.33 -2.25
CA PRO A 438 -10.68 -13.49 -2.17
C PRO A 438 -11.33 -13.65 -0.79
#